data_AF-A0AAD7QAQ3-F1
#
_entry.id   AF-A0AAD7QAQ3-F1
#
_cell.length_a   1.000
_cell.length_b   1.000
_cell.length_c   1.000
_cell.angle_alpha   90.00
_cell.angle_beta   90.00
_cell.angle_gamma   90.00
#
_symmetry.space_group_name_H-M   'P 1'
#
loop_
_entity.id
_entity.type
_entity.pdbx_description
1 polymer ?
#
loop_
_entity_poly.entity_id
_entity_poly.type
_entity_poly.pdbx_seq_one_letter_code
_entity_poly.pdbx_strand_id
1 'polypeptide(L)'
;MAFIGTAAAQVGLAIVGKITEFTVEPIGRQLGYICFYKKYIDELNVKINERILPTRDTVQASIRVAERNREDIAADVRQWLSDADKILEKKKELEGDKGDANAGCCTKWSCLNLWSQHQLGRKAQKLMREIDDLYRKRKTITTISHPKDPQQLISSFPTGYLSYNSRETKLKEIMDALTSTDVNVIGVHGFAGVGKTTLVREVAKRAKVDNLFDVVVFAEAKQNPDVKQIQKQIADMLGLKLEDENERARAARLLDRLKQEKRILVILDDLWEGIDLNILGIPLGDDQTGTKKLMAPKDNIGDKQEGWKVSKKSREEELPIGDAHKVCKILITSRDEGILSAKMGSKKNILVGT
;
A
#
# COMPACT_ATOMS: atom_id res chain seq x y z
N MET A 1 29.17 83.99 32.57
CA MET A 1 28.55 83.20 31.48
C MET A 1 29.37 81.93 31.18
N ALA A 2 29.59 81.05 32.17
CA ALA A 2 30.34 79.80 31.95
C ALA A 2 29.84 78.60 32.79
N PHE A 3 28.69 78.72 33.47
CA PHE A 3 28.21 77.69 34.41
C PHE A 3 26.87 77.04 34.04
N ILE A 4 26.24 77.42 32.92
CA ILE A 4 24.93 76.87 32.50
C ILE A 4 25.09 75.79 31.40
N GLY A 5 26.22 75.77 30.69
CA GLY A 5 26.45 74.82 29.58
C GLY A 5 26.79 73.38 29.99
N THR A 6 27.33 73.17 31.19
CA THR A 6 27.82 71.84 31.63
C THR A 6 26.72 70.96 32.24
N ALA A 7 25.72 71.55 32.90
CA ALA A 7 24.60 70.81 33.49
C ALA A 7 23.62 70.27 32.43
N ALA A 8 23.34 71.04 31.38
CA ALA A 8 22.45 70.60 30.29
C ALA A 8 23.05 69.46 29.45
N ALA A 9 24.37 69.47 29.25
CA ALA A 9 25.09 68.41 28.53
C ALA A 9 25.13 67.08 29.33
N GLN A 10 25.25 67.14 30.67
CA GLN A 10 25.24 65.95 31.52
C GLN A 10 23.84 65.32 31.68
N VAL A 11 22.78 66.15 31.73
CA VAL A 11 21.39 65.64 31.75
C VAL A 11 21.02 65.02 30.40
N GLY A 12 21.49 65.59 29.28
CA GLY A 12 21.31 65.01 27.94
C GLY A 12 21.95 63.63 27.78
N LEU A 13 23.17 63.42 28.28
CA LEU A 13 23.85 62.12 28.20
C LEU A 13 23.22 61.06 29.12
N ALA A 14 22.74 61.44 30.31
CA ALA A 14 22.10 60.50 31.25
C ALA A 14 20.74 59.99 30.74
N ILE A 15 20.01 60.80 29.98
CA ILE A 15 18.74 60.43 29.34
C ILE A 15 19.00 59.57 28.09
N VAL A 16 20.02 59.88 27.29
CA VAL A 16 20.42 59.06 26.13
C VAL A 16 20.92 57.68 26.57
N GLY A 17 21.72 57.59 27.64
CA GLY A 17 22.21 56.33 28.21
C GLY A 17 21.11 55.42 28.76
N LYS A 18 20.06 55.99 29.37
CA LYS A 18 18.90 55.21 29.86
C LYS A 18 17.93 54.77 28.77
N ILE A 19 17.86 55.48 27.63
CA ILE A 19 17.02 55.08 26.49
C ILE A 19 17.68 53.96 25.68
N THR A 20 19.02 53.90 25.64
CA THR A 20 19.76 52.82 24.97
C THR A 20 19.66 51.46 25.66
N GLU A 21 19.28 51.39 26.95
CA GLU A 21 19.24 50.12 27.70
C GLU A 21 17.86 49.45 27.82
N PHE A 22 16.74 50.11 27.48
CA PHE A 22 15.41 49.58 27.85
C PHE A 22 14.39 49.31 26.74
N THR A 23 14.70 49.47 25.45
CA THR A 23 13.70 49.22 24.39
C THR A 23 14.21 48.58 23.10
N VAL A 24 15.50 48.26 23.01
CA VAL A 24 16.14 47.89 21.72
C VAL A 24 15.80 46.46 21.29
N GLU A 25 15.55 45.52 22.21
CA GLU A 25 15.33 44.12 21.84
C GLU A 25 13.95 43.84 21.22
N PRO A 26 12.82 44.34 21.77
CA PRO A 26 11.49 44.13 21.19
C PRO A 26 11.24 44.99 19.95
N ILE A 27 11.69 46.26 19.98
CA ILE A 27 11.50 47.23 18.88
C ILE A 27 12.46 46.92 17.73
N GLY A 28 13.70 46.51 18.02
CA GLY A 28 14.66 46.06 17.00
C GLY A 28 14.18 44.82 16.25
N ARG A 29 13.52 43.87 16.93
CA ARG A 29 12.87 42.72 16.27
C ARG A 29 11.72 43.15 15.36
N GLN A 30 10.89 44.11 15.77
CA GLN A 30 9.77 44.63 14.96
C GLN A 30 10.26 45.46 13.76
N LEU A 31 11.27 46.33 13.94
CA LEU A 31 11.88 47.12 12.87
C LEU A 31 12.72 46.26 11.91
N GLY A 32 13.28 45.14 12.37
CA GLY A 32 14.02 44.19 11.54
C GLY A 32 13.15 43.60 10.42
N TYR A 33 11.88 43.30 10.67
CA TYR A 33 10.97 42.83 9.62
C TYR A 33 10.68 43.88 8.55
N ILE A 34 10.79 45.17 8.89
CA ILE A 34 10.54 46.29 7.97
C ILE A 34 11.77 46.54 7.10
N CYS A 35 12.97 46.59 7.69
CA CYS A 35 14.20 46.88 6.96
C CYS A 35 14.73 45.68 6.17
N PHE A 36 14.41 44.44 6.59
CA PHE A 36 14.92 43.21 5.96
C PHE A 36 13.85 42.36 5.26
N TYR A 37 12.62 42.88 5.05
CA TYR A 37 11.56 42.12 4.38
C TYR A 37 11.98 41.59 3.00
N LYS A 38 12.74 42.38 2.21
CA LYS A 38 13.27 41.97 0.91
C LYS A 38 14.17 40.75 1.04
N LYS A 39 15.09 40.75 2.02
CA LYS A 39 15.96 39.61 2.32
C LYS A 39 15.16 38.35 2.66
N TYR A 40 14.09 38.47 3.45
CA TYR A 40 13.22 37.33 3.77
C TYR A 40 12.45 36.79 2.56
N ILE A 41 11.99 37.68 1.67
CA ILE A 41 11.33 37.29 0.42
C ILE A 41 12.33 36.63 -0.55
N ASP A 42 13.53 37.16 -0.67
CA ASP A 42 14.59 36.59 -1.50
C ASP A 42 14.99 35.21 -0.97
N GLU A 43 15.17 35.05 0.34
CA GLU A 43 15.48 33.76 0.95
C GLU A 43 14.31 32.75 0.80
N LEU A 44 13.06 33.21 0.91
CA LEU A 44 11.88 32.39 0.62
C LEU A 44 11.89 31.91 -0.85
N ASN A 45 12.19 32.79 -1.80
CA ASN A 45 12.26 32.46 -3.21
C ASN A 45 13.34 31.42 -3.50
N VAL A 46 14.53 31.58 -2.90
CA VAL A 46 15.62 30.60 -2.99
C VAL A 46 15.14 29.24 -2.46
N LYS A 47 14.54 29.19 -1.26
CA LYS A 47 14.03 27.93 -0.69
C LYS A 47 12.97 27.27 -1.56
N ILE A 48 12.06 28.04 -2.16
CA ILE A 48 11.02 27.50 -3.05
C ILE A 48 11.65 26.91 -4.32
N ASN A 49 12.57 27.65 -4.95
CA ASN A 49 13.17 27.25 -6.22
C ASN A 49 14.18 26.11 -6.08
N GLU A 50 14.92 26.04 -4.97
CA GLU A 50 15.94 25.01 -4.75
C GLU A 50 15.41 23.76 -4.05
N ARG A 51 14.30 23.87 -3.30
CA ARG A 51 13.78 22.75 -2.51
C ARG A 51 12.39 22.32 -2.96
N ILE A 52 11.40 23.20 -2.89
CA ILE A 52 10.00 22.79 -3.05
C ILE A 52 9.68 22.42 -4.50
N LEU A 53 9.95 23.31 -5.46
CA LEU A 53 9.65 23.07 -6.88
C LEU A 53 10.32 21.79 -7.43
N PRO A 54 11.65 21.60 -7.33
CA PRO A 54 12.30 20.42 -7.89
C PRO A 54 11.85 19.12 -7.19
N THR A 55 11.63 19.17 -5.87
CA THR A 55 11.12 18.02 -5.14
C THR A 55 9.70 17.68 -5.58
N ARG A 56 8.82 18.69 -5.71
CA ARG A 56 7.44 18.50 -6.19
C ARG A 56 7.41 17.88 -7.58
N ASP A 57 8.22 18.39 -8.50
CA ASP A 57 8.28 17.88 -9.86
C ASP A 57 8.81 16.44 -9.90
N THR A 58 9.80 16.12 -9.07
CA THR A 58 10.31 14.75 -8.91
C THR A 58 9.22 13.81 -8.39
N VAL A 59 8.50 14.22 -7.34
CA VAL A 59 7.39 13.45 -6.76
C VAL A 59 6.28 13.23 -7.78
N GLN A 60 5.93 14.28 -8.52
CA GLN A 60 4.93 14.20 -9.57
C GLN A 60 5.36 13.25 -10.69
N ALA A 61 6.63 13.26 -11.09
CA ALA A 61 7.18 12.31 -12.05
C ALA A 61 7.09 10.87 -11.54
N SER A 62 7.46 10.62 -10.27
CA SER A 62 7.34 9.30 -9.65
C SER A 62 5.88 8.82 -9.55
N ILE A 63 4.94 9.70 -9.25
CA ILE A 63 3.51 9.36 -9.26
C ILE A 63 3.05 8.96 -10.66
N ARG A 64 3.47 9.68 -11.71
CA ARG A 64 3.13 9.30 -13.09
C ARG A 64 3.68 7.92 -13.45
N VAL A 65 4.86 7.55 -12.94
CA VAL A 65 5.43 6.20 -13.13
C VAL A 65 4.58 5.16 -12.39
N ALA A 66 4.25 5.41 -11.13
CA ALA A 66 3.40 4.53 -10.33
C ALA A 66 1.99 4.34 -10.94
N GLU A 67 1.38 5.41 -11.43
CA GLU A 67 0.08 5.36 -12.13
C GLU A 67 0.14 4.50 -13.40
N ARG A 68 1.23 4.62 -14.19
CA ARG A 68 1.46 3.76 -15.36
C ARG A 68 1.60 2.29 -14.96
N ASN A 69 2.23 2.03 -13.81
CA ASN A 69 2.35 0.69 -13.23
C ASN A 69 1.07 0.23 -12.52
N ARG A 70 0.02 1.06 -12.50
CA ARG A 70 -1.23 0.83 -11.76
C ARG A 70 -1.00 0.57 -10.27
N GLU A 71 -0.06 1.28 -9.66
CA GLU A 71 0.21 1.23 -8.23
C GLU A 71 -0.64 2.24 -7.46
N ASP A 72 -0.82 2.00 -6.17
CA ASP A 72 -1.51 2.91 -5.26
C ASP A 72 -0.51 3.88 -4.63
N ILE A 73 -0.78 5.18 -4.75
CA ILE A 73 0.08 6.23 -4.18
C ILE A 73 -0.12 6.31 -2.67
N ALA A 74 0.98 6.35 -1.92
CA ALA A 74 0.94 6.44 -0.47
C ALA A 74 0.26 7.74 -0.01
N ALA A 75 -0.53 7.65 1.07
CA ALA A 75 -1.38 8.75 1.52
C ALA A 75 -0.56 9.97 1.99
N ASP A 76 0.59 9.72 2.62
CA ASP A 76 1.56 10.73 3.04
C ASP A 76 2.18 11.49 1.86
N VAL A 77 2.42 10.83 0.73
CA VAL A 77 2.89 11.46 -0.52
C VAL A 77 1.84 12.41 -1.08
N ARG A 78 0.57 12.00 -1.10
CA ARG A 78 -0.55 12.86 -1.54
C ARG A 78 -0.72 14.06 -0.62
N GLN A 79 -0.65 13.83 0.69
CA GLN A 79 -0.70 14.90 1.68
C GLN A 79 0.45 15.89 1.50
N TRP A 80 1.67 15.38 1.29
CA TRP A 80 2.85 16.19 1.06
C TRP A 80 2.72 17.08 -0.18
N LEU A 81 2.21 16.54 -1.29
CA LEU A 81 1.94 17.32 -2.51
C LEU A 81 0.90 18.42 -2.26
N SER A 82 -0.20 18.09 -1.58
CA SER A 82 -1.22 19.08 -1.24
C SER A 82 -0.64 20.22 -0.41
N ASP A 83 0.21 19.91 0.57
CA ASP A 83 0.85 20.92 1.41
C ASP A 83 1.89 21.73 0.63
N ALA A 84 2.61 21.13 -0.32
CA ALA A 84 3.51 21.85 -1.22
C ALA A 84 2.76 22.83 -2.13
N ASP A 85 1.64 22.41 -2.72
CA ASP A 85 0.81 23.26 -3.57
C ASP A 85 0.21 24.43 -2.79
N LYS A 86 -0.25 24.20 -1.54
CA LYS A 86 -0.72 25.28 -0.64
C LYS A 86 0.38 26.31 -0.34
N ILE A 87 1.63 25.88 -0.13
CA ILE A 87 2.75 26.81 0.07
C ILE A 87 2.99 27.66 -1.18
N LEU A 88 2.91 27.05 -2.37
CA LEU A 88 3.05 27.75 -3.64
C LEU A 88 1.90 28.74 -3.88
N GLU A 89 0.69 28.42 -3.46
CA GLU A 89 -0.46 29.33 -3.51
C GLU A 89 -0.28 30.53 -2.58
N LYS A 90 0.05 30.30 -1.30
CA LYS A 90 0.37 31.37 -0.34
C LYS A 90 1.52 32.26 -0.83
N LYS A 91 2.49 31.71 -1.57
CA LYS A 91 3.56 32.49 -2.20
C LYS A 91 3.02 33.42 -3.29
N LYS A 92 2.10 32.95 -4.14
CA LYS A 92 1.46 33.79 -5.16
C LYS A 92 0.64 34.92 -4.53
N GLU A 93 -0.07 34.65 -3.43
CA GLU A 93 -0.77 35.68 -2.68
C GLU A 93 0.17 36.77 -2.16
N LEU A 94 1.36 36.40 -1.69
CA LEU A 94 2.41 37.35 -1.29
C LEU A 94 2.96 38.20 -2.44
N GLU A 95 2.95 37.67 -3.66
CA GLU A 95 3.35 38.41 -4.85
C GLU A 95 2.23 39.34 -5.34
N GLY A 96 0.96 38.95 -5.17
CA GLY A 96 -0.23 39.75 -5.52
C GLY A 96 -0.49 40.94 -4.58
N ASP A 97 -0.11 40.86 -3.31
CA ASP A 97 -0.21 41.93 -2.30
C ASP A 97 0.73 43.15 -2.60
N LYS A 98 1.45 43.13 -3.74
CA LYS A 98 2.32 44.22 -4.20
C LYS A 98 1.62 45.27 -5.09
N GLY A 99 0.32 45.11 -5.37
CA GLY A 99 -0.43 45.97 -6.27
C GLY A 99 -1.56 46.74 -5.60
N ASP A 100 -1.26 47.96 -5.14
CA ASP A 100 -2.12 49.15 -5.32
C ASP A 100 -1.30 50.40 -4.98
N ALA A 101 -0.21 50.59 -5.74
CA ALA A 101 0.55 51.84 -5.76
C ALA A 101 -0.06 52.80 -6.79
N ASN A 102 -1.37 53.07 -6.70
CA ASN A 102 -1.99 54.21 -7.38
C ASN A 102 -3.29 54.66 -6.68
N ALA A 103 -3.18 55.10 -5.42
CA ALA A 103 -4.20 55.90 -4.77
C ALA A 103 -3.52 57.05 -4.01
N GLY A 104 -3.99 58.27 -4.27
CA GLY A 104 -3.31 59.52 -3.94
C GLY A 104 -3.02 59.75 -2.46
N CYS A 105 -1.86 60.39 -2.22
CA CYS A 105 -1.45 61.30 -1.16
C CYS A 105 -2.19 61.28 0.21
N CYS A 106 -1.43 61.11 1.31
CA CYS A 106 -1.65 61.82 2.59
C CYS A 106 -0.39 61.80 3.48
N THR A 107 -0.05 62.94 4.07
CA THR A 107 1.14 63.29 4.87
C THR A 107 1.24 62.62 6.27
N LYS A 108 0.81 61.36 6.39
CA LYS A 108 1.19 60.36 7.42
C LYS A 108 1.86 59.15 6.73
N TRP A 109 2.58 59.45 5.66
CA TRP A 109 2.90 58.59 4.50
C TRP A 109 3.93 57.48 4.76
N SER A 110 4.62 57.48 5.90
CA SER A 110 5.66 56.48 6.20
C SER A 110 5.08 55.18 6.77
N CYS A 111 3.97 55.20 7.51
CA CYS A 111 3.57 54.05 8.32
C CYS A 111 2.82 52.93 7.56
N LEU A 112 2.09 53.25 6.49
CA LEU A 112 1.31 52.27 5.71
C LEU A 112 2.21 51.31 4.92
N ASN A 113 3.27 51.85 4.28
CA ASN A 113 4.27 51.03 3.60
C ASN A 113 5.16 50.23 4.56
N LEU A 114 5.45 50.74 5.75
CA LEU A 114 6.25 50.00 6.74
C LEU A 114 5.44 48.88 7.39
N TRP A 115 4.14 49.09 7.68
CA TRP A 115 3.30 48.03 8.24
C TRP A 115 3.01 46.92 7.23
N SER A 116 2.76 47.25 5.96
CA SER A 116 2.62 46.25 4.90
C SER A 116 3.92 45.46 4.70
N GLN A 117 5.08 46.13 4.69
CA GLN A 117 6.40 45.47 4.62
C GLN A 117 6.67 44.57 5.83
N HIS A 118 6.33 45.01 7.04
CA HIS A 118 6.40 44.21 8.25
C HIS A 118 5.54 42.94 8.12
N GLN A 119 4.30 43.07 7.65
CA GLN A 119 3.40 41.93 7.45
C GLN A 119 3.93 40.96 6.39
N LEU A 120 4.46 41.47 5.28
CA LEU A 120 5.09 40.65 4.24
C LEU A 120 6.29 39.87 4.78
N GLY A 121 7.18 40.52 5.53
CA GLY A 121 8.33 39.87 6.16
C GLY A 121 7.93 38.77 7.15
N ARG A 122 6.87 39.00 7.95
CA ARG A 122 6.31 38.00 8.88
C ARG A 122 5.70 36.80 8.14
N LYS A 123 4.88 37.05 7.12
CA LYS A 123 4.28 35.99 6.29
C LYS A 123 5.38 35.16 5.59
N ALA A 124 6.41 35.82 5.05
CA ALA A 124 7.55 35.15 4.42
C ALA A 124 8.31 34.25 5.39
N GLN A 125 8.65 34.76 6.58
CA GLN A 125 9.32 33.96 7.61
C GLN A 125 8.47 32.77 8.07
N LYS A 126 7.14 32.93 8.17
CA LYS A 126 6.23 31.84 8.47
C LYS A 126 6.26 30.76 7.39
N LEU A 127 6.17 31.16 6.12
CA LEU A 127 6.27 30.21 5.00
C LEU A 127 7.62 29.50 4.94
N MET A 128 8.71 30.18 5.24
CA MET A 128 10.04 29.54 5.29
C MET A 128 10.11 28.43 6.33
N ARG A 129 9.45 28.59 7.49
CA ARG A 129 9.35 27.54 8.50
C ARG A 129 8.48 26.39 8.01
N GLU A 130 7.32 26.68 7.41
CA GLU A 130 6.45 25.67 6.79
C GLU A 130 7.21 24.86 5.72
N ILE A 131 8.06 25.51 4.91
CA ILE A 131 8.93 24.87 3.92
C ILE A 131 9.97 23.97 4.57
N ASP A 132 10.67 24.45 5.60
CA ASP A 132 11.71 23.65 6.27
C ASP A 132 11.09 22.39 6.91
N ASP A 133 9.90 22.51 7.52
CA ASP A 133 9.17 21.38 8.09
C ASP A 133 8.68 20.42 7.01
N LEU A 134 8.12 20.94 5.90
CA LEU A 134 7.67 20.11 4.78
C LEU A 134 8.82 19.39 4.09
N TYR A 135 9.99 20.04 3.98
CA TYR A 135 11.20 19.45 3.43
C TYR A 135 11.77 18.35 4.34
N ARG A 136 11.72 18.54 5.66
CA ARG A 136 12.05 17.47 6.63
C ARG A 136 11.09 16.29 6.53
N LYS A 137 9.78 16.55 6.48
CA LYS A 137 8.75 15.51 6.27
C LYS A 137 8.97 14.75 4.96
N ARG A 138 9.45 15.40 3.90
CA ARG A 138 9.76 14.69 2.66
C ARG A 138 10.83 13.62 2.88
N LYS A 139 11.88 13.93 3.62
CA LYS A 139 13.01 13.01 3.85
C LYS A 139 12.60 11.75 4.61
N THR A 140 11.52 11.80 5.38
CA THR A 140 10.99 10.63 6.08
C THR A 140 10.11 9.75 5.19
N ILE A 141 9.63 10.27 4.06
CA ILE A 141 8.82 9.50 3.10
C ILE A 141 9.77 8.75 2.15
N THR A 142 10.03 7.48 2.47
CA THR A 142 10.87 6.60 1.63
C THR A 142 10.09 5.91 0.52
N THR A 143 8.80 5.66 0.75
CA THR A 143 7.95 4.88 -0.15
C THR A 143 6.95 5.79 -0.85
N ILE A 144 6.98 5.81 -2.18
CA ILE A 144 6.14 6.69 -3.00
C ILE A 144 4.79 6.03 -3.33
N SER A 145 4.84 4.73 -3.59
CA SER A 145 3.71 3.93 -4.04
C SER A 145 3.86 2.51 -3.52
N HIS A 146 2.73 1.81 -3.47
CA HIS A 146 2.66 0.40 -3.17
C HIS A 146 2.03 -0.32 -4.36
N PRO A 147 2.45 -1.55 -4.67
CA PRO A 147 1.71 -2.41 -5.58
C PRO A 147 0.24 -2.41 -5.20
N LYS A 148 -0.65 -2.31 -6.19
CA LYS A 148 -2.09 -2.45 -5.93
C LYS A 148 -2.34 -3.75 -5.20
N ASP A 149 -3.31 -3.72 -4.30
CA ASP A 149 -3.79 -4.93 -3.62
C ASP A 149 -4.01 -6.03 -4.67
N PRO A 150 -3.22 -7.11 -4.65
CA PRO A 150 -3.30 -8.19 -5.63
C PRO A 150 -4.69 -8.80 -5.74
N GLN A 151 -5.50 -8.73 -4.68
CA GLN A 151 -6.88 -9.18 -4.71
C GLN A 151 -7.73 -8.36 -5.70
N GLN A 152 -7.35 -7.13 -6.06
CA GLN A 152 -8.06 -6.32 -7.07
C GLN A 152 -7.94 -6.89 -8.49
N LEU A 153 -7.00 -7.80 -8.76
CA LEU A 153 -6.87 -8.46 -10.06
C LEU A 153 -8.14 -9.22 -10.46
N ILE A 154 -8.84 -9.80 -9.49
CA ILE A 154 -10.11 -10.52 -9.70
C ILE A 154 -11.20 -9.58 -10.22
N SER A 155 -11.27 -8.37 -9.66
CA SER A 155 -12.23 -7.34 -10.11
C SER A 155 -11.95 -6.88 -11.54
N SER A 156 -10.72 -7.04 -12.03
CA SER A 156 -10.31 -6.67 -13.39
C SER A 156 -10.59 -7.72 -14.46
N PHE A 157 -11.05 -8.93 -14.10
CA PHE A 157 -11.39 -9.94 -15.09
C PHE A 157 -12.43 -9.41 -16.08
N PRO A 158 -12.26 -9.67 -17.40
CA PRO A 158 -13.17 -9.17 -18.41
C PRO A 158 -14.63 -9.52 -18.09
N THR A 159 -15.50 -8.51 -18.16
CA THR A 159 -16.96 -8.67 -18.03
C THR A 159 -17.52 -9.26 -19.32
N GLY A 160 -17.20 -10.52 -19.59
CA GLY A 160 -17.75 -11.32 -20.69
C GLY A 160 -18.90 -12.23 -20.27
N TYR A 161 -19.35 -12.13 -19.01
CA TYR A 161 -20.46 -12.92 -18.49
C TYR A 161 -21.78 -12.36 -19.02
N LEU A 162 -22.30 -12.99 -20.06
CA LEU A 162 -23.69 -12.80 -20.48
C LEU A 162 -24.56 -13.66 -19.57
N SER A 163 -25.35 -13.01 -18.71
CA SER A 163 -26.29 -13.70 -17.83
C SER A 163 -27.40 -14.34 -18.65
N TYR A 164 -27.26 -15.63 -18.90
CA TYR A 164 -28.35 -16.49 -19.36
C TYR A 164 -28.85 -17.30 -18.16
N ASN A 165 -30.15 -17.53 -18.06
CA ASN A 165 -30.77 -18.23 -16.92
C ASN A 165 -30.08 -19.56 -16.56
N SER A 166 -29.57 -20.29 -17.57
CA SER A 166 -28.84 -21.55 -17.37
C SER A 166 -27.50 -21.35 -16.67
N ARG A 167 -26.76 -20.29 -17.00
CA ARG A 167 -25.47 -19.96 -16.38
C ARG A 167 -25.65 -19.39 -14.98
N GLU A 168 -26.69 -18.60 -14.76
CA GLU A 168 -27.00 -18.06 -13.44
C GLU A 168 -27.39 -19.16 -12.45
N THR A 169 -28.14 -20.15 -12.91
CA THR A 169 -28.43 -21.37 -12.11
C THR A 169 -27.13 -22.11 -11.74
N LYS A 170 -26.19 -22.24 -12.70
CA LYS A 170 -24.90 -22.90 -12.44
C LYS A 170 -23.98 -22.10 -11.54
N LEU A 171 -23.96 -20.77 -11.69
CA LEU A 171 -23.26 -19.86 -10.79
C LEU A 171 -23.78 -20.06 -9.35
N LYS A 172 -25.10 -20.04 -9.16
CA LYS A 172 -25.72 -20.27 -7.86
C LYS A 172 -25.37 -21.64 -7.29
N GLU A 173 -25.44 -22.69 -8.10
CA GLU A 173 -25.04 -24.05 -7.69
C GLU A 173 -23.59 -24.10 -7.19
N ILE A 174 -22.66 -23.41 -7.85
CA ILE A 174 -21.25 -23.32 -7.42
C ILE A 174 -21.13 -22.51 -6.12
N MET A 175 -21.80 -21.36 -6.02
CA MET A 175 -21.77 -20.51 -4.82
C MET A 175 -22.35 -21.23 -3.59
N ASP A 176 -23.44 -21.97 -3.75
CA ASP A 176 -24.03 -22.80 -2.71
C ASP A 176 -23.05 -23.92 -2.28
N ALA A 177 -22.39 -24.57 -3.24
CA ALA A 177 -21.36 -25.57 -2.94
C ALA A 177 -20.14 -24.99 -2.20
N LEU A 178 -19.73 -23.75 -2.53
CA LEU A 178 -18.63 -23.06 -1.86
C LEU A 178 -18.93 -22.70 -0.40
N THR A 179 -20.21 -22.50 -0.05
CA THR A 179 -20.63 -22.19 1.33
C THR A 179 -20.92 -23.43 2.16
N SER A 180 -21.09 -24.61 1.53
CA SER A 180 -21.27 -25.89 2.22
C SER A 180 -20.02 -26.30 3.01
N THR A 181 -20.21 -26.89 4.19
CA THR A 181 -19.14 -27.45 5.02
C THR A 181 -18.58 -28.76 4.47
N ASP A 182 -19.35 -29.51 3.67
CA ASP A 182 -19.05 -30.91 3.36
C ASP A 182 -18.12 -31.09 2.14
N VAL A 183 -18.01 -30.03 1.33
CA VAL A 183 -17.34 -30.04 0.03
C VAL A 183 -16.19 -29.04 0.03
N ASN A 184 -14.94 -29.53 0.06
CA ASN A 184 -13.75 -28.67 -0.04
C ASN A 184 -13.22 -28.55 -1.46
N VAL A 185 -13.48 -29.53 -2.32
CA VAL A 185 -13.06 -29.53 -3.73
C VAL A 185 -14.30 -29.65 -4.61
N ILE A 186 -14.49 -28.65 -5.48
CA ILE A 186 -15.61 -28.51 -6.40
C ILE A 186 -15.05 -28.52 -7.82
N GLY A 187 -15.66 -29.32 -8.69
CA GLY A 187 -15.28 -29.48 -10.07
C GLY A 187 -16.31 -28.87 -11.01
N VAL A 188 -15.86 -28.22 -12.07
CA VAL A 188 -16.69 -27.71 -13.16
C VAL A 188 -16.20 -28.30 -14.47
N HIS A 189 -17.05 -29.02 -15.19
CA HIS A 189 -16.68 -29.66 -16.46
C HIS A 189 -17.65 -29.35 -17.59
N GLY A 190 -17.24 -29.70 -18.82
CA GLY A 190 -18.01 -29.47 -20.05
C GLY A 190 -17.09 -29.28 -21.25
N PHE A 191 -17.69 -29.22 -22.44
CA PHE A 191 -16.95 -29.08 -23.70
C PHE A 191 -16.15 -27.77 -23.81
N ALA A 192 -15.25 -27.69 -24.78
CA ALA A 192 -14.56 -26.45 -25.10
C ALA A 192 -15.57 -25.38 -25.58
N GLY A 193 -15.32 -24.11 -25.27
CA GLY A 193 -16.17 -22.99 -25.72
C GLY A 193 -17.48 -22.77 -24.96
N VAL A 194 -17.88 -23.66 -24.05
CA VAL A 194 -19.14 -23.52 -23.27
C VAL A 194 -19.13 -22.39 -22.22
N GLY A 195 -17.97 -21.80 -21.95
CA GLY A 195 -17.81 -20.65 -21.04
C GLY A 195 -17.45 -20.98 -19.59
N LYS A 196 -16.84 -22.15 -19.31
CA LYS A 196 -16.40 -22.53 -17.94
C LYS A 196 -15.50 -21.49 -17.29
N THR A 197 -14.45 -21.06 -17.98
CA THR A 197 -13.52 -20.01 -17.53
C THR A 197 -14.26 -18.71 -17.20
N THR A 198 -15.24 -18.32 -18.03
CA THR A 198 -16.06 -17.14 -17.78
C THR A 198 -16.92 -17.31 -16.53
N LEU A 199 -17.49 -18.49 -16.31
CA LEU A 199 -18.30 -18.79 -15.12
C LEU A 199 -17.45 -18.72 -13.85
N VAL A 200 -16.29 -19.37 -13.80
CA VAL A 200 -15.45 -19.37 -12.59
C VAL A 200 -14.79 -18.01 -12.30
N ARG A 201 -14.53 -17.19 -13.32
CA ARG A 201 -14.13 -15.79 -13.14
C ARG A 201 -15.25 -14.97 -12.49
N GLU A 202 -16.51 -15.23 -12.84
CA GLU A 202 -17.65 -14.57 -12.21
C GLU A 202 -17.85 -15.05 -10.76
N VAL A 203 -17.66 -16.34 -10.50
CA VAL A 203 -17.63 -16.89 -9.13
C VAL A 203 -16.55 -16.20 -8.29
N ALA A 204 -15.34 -16.02 -8.83
CA ALA A 204 -14.25 -15.33 -8.14
C ALA A 204 -14.63 -13.89 -7.75
N LYS A 205 -15.24 -13.14 -8.69
CA LYS A 205 -15.72 -11.77 -8.43
C LYS A 205 -16.79 -11.77 -7.35
N ARG A 206 -17.79 -12.65 -7.47
CA ARG A 206 -18.92 -12.70 -6.55
C ARG A 206 -18.49 -13.11 -5.15
N ALA A 207 -17.62 -14.12 -5.03
CA ALA A 207 -17.03 -14.54 -3.78
C ALA A 207 -16.31 -13.41 -3.04
N LYS A 208 -15.65 -12.52 -3.79
CA LYS A 208 -15.01 -11.32 -3.25
C LYS A 208 -16.02 -10.24 -2.85
N VAL A 209 -17.00 -9.92 -3.72
CA VAL A 209 -18.04 -8.91 -3.44
C VAL A 209 -18.87 -9.28 -2.22
N ASP A 210 -19.23 -10.57 -2.10
CA ASP A 210 -20.01 -11.10 -0.99
C ASP A 210 -19.15 -11.37 0.27
N ASN A 211 -17.84 -11.09 0.22
CA ASN A 211 -16.87 -11.31 1.31
C ASN A 211 -16.91 -12.72 1.91
N LEU A 212 -17.12 -13.73 1.05
CA LEU A 212 -17.20 -15.14 1.48
C LEU A 212 -15.83 -15.68 1.90
N PHE A 213 -14.77 -15.19 1.28
CA PHE A 213 -13.38 -15.55 1.55
C PHE A 213 -12.55 -14.29 1.78
N ASP A 214 -11.56 -14.41 2.67
CA ASP A 214 -10.61 -13.32 2.96
C ASP A 214 -9.65 -13.16 1.78
N VAL A 215 -9.30 -14.28 1.14
CA VAL A 215 -8.42 -14.34 -0.02
C VAL A 215 -9.02 -15.24 -1.08
N VAL A 216 -9.06 -14.75 -2.31
CA VAL A 216 -9.37 -15.53 -3.50
C VAL A 216 -8.14 -15.53 -4.41
N VAL A 217 -7.76 -16.71 -4.89
CA VAL A 217 -6.63 -16.92 -5.79
C VAL A 217 -7.12 -17.63 -7.04
N PHE A 218 -6.60 -17.24 -8.19
CA PHE A 218 -6.95 -17.79 -9.49
C PHE A 218 -5.67 -18.07 -10.28
N ALA A 219 -5.52 -19.29 -10.78
CA ALA A 219 -4.39 -19.67 -11.62
C ALA A 219 -4.85 -20.52 -12.81
N GLU A 220 -4.30 -20.24 -13.98
CA GLU A 220 -4.53 -21.01 -15.19
C GLU A 220 -3.46 -22.10 -15.31
N ALA A 221 -3.88 -23.37 -15.39
CA ALA A 221 -3.00 -24.53 -15.50
C ALA A 221 -2.58 -24.80 -16.96
N LYS A 222 -3.49 -24.56 -17.92
CA LYS A 222 -3.30 -24.88 -19.35
C LYS A 222 -3.06 -26.39 -19.59
N GLN A 223 -2.87 -26.75 -20.85
CA GLN A 223 -2.72 -28.15 -21.27
C GLN A 223 -1.46 -28.84 -20.72
N ASN A 224 -0.34 -28.13 -20.64
CA ASN A 224 0.89 -28.63 -20.03
C ASN A 224 1.19 -27.79 -18.78
N PRO A 225 0.72 -28.22 -17.60
CA PRO A 225 0.82 -27.42 -16.39
C PRO A 225 2.27 -27.28 -15.94
N ASP A 226 2.83 -26.08 -16.09
CA ASP A 226 4.09 -25.70 -15.47
C ASP A 226 3.81 -25.30 -14.01
N VAL A 227 4.22 -26.16 -13.09
CA VAL A 227 4.12 -25.96 -11.64
C VAL A 227 4.68 -24.60 -11.23
N LYS A 228 5.85 -24.20 -11.73
CA LYS A 228 6.47 -22.92 -11.37
C LYS A 228 5.63 -21.74 -11.83
N GLN A 229 5.03 -21.86 -13.00
CA GLN A 229 4.16 -20.82 -13.55
C GLN A 229 2.83 -20.73 -12.78
N ILE A 230 2.27 -21.85 -12.32
CA ILE A 230 1.08 -21.85 -11.47
C ILE A 230 1.41 -21.25 -10.10
N GLN A 231 2.51 -21.68 -9.47
CA GLN A 231 2.99 -21.11 -8.20
C GLN A 231 3.21 -19.59 -8.30
N LYS A 232 3.78 -19.12 -9.41
CA LYS A 232 3.96 -17.69 -9.68
C LYS A 232 2.62 -16.96 -9.75
N GLN A 233 1.64 -17.48 -10.49
CA GLN A 233 0.30 -16.88 -10.56
C GLN A 233 -0.36 -16.80 -9.19
N ILE A 234 -0.25 -17.86 -8.38
CA ILE A 234 -0.77 -17.89 -7.00
C ILE A 234 -0.06 -16.83 -6.14
N ALA A 235 1.27 -16.77 -6.21
CA ALA A 235 2.07 -15.82 -5.44
C ALA A 235 1.77 -14.37 -5.81
N ASP A 236 1.64 -14.07 -7.10
CA ASP A 236 1.29 -12.75 -7.60
C ASP A 236 -0.04 -12.29 -6.98
N MET A 237 -1.06 -13.16 -6.88
CA MET A 237 -2.35 -12.85 -6.25
C MET A 237 -2.33 -12.79 -4.72
N LEU A 238 -1.30 -13.32 -4.09
CA LEU A 238 -1.05 -13.21 -2.64
C LEU A 238 -0.15 -12.03 -2.28
N GLY A 239 0.39 -11.31 -3.28
CA GLY A 239 1.40 -10.28 -3.09
C GLY A 239 2.74 -10.83 -2.59
N LEU A 240 2.98 -12.12 -2.82
CA LEU A 240 4.17 -12.82 -2.35
C LEU A 240 5.24 -12.81 -3.45
N LYS A 241 6.45 -12.37 -3.11
CA LYS A 241 7.60 -12.51 -4.00
C LYS A 241 8.20 -13.90 -3.83
N LEU A 242 8.11 -14.70 -4.89
CA LEU A 242 8.88 -15.92 -5.02
C LEU A 242 10.22 -15.56 -5.66
N GLU A 243 11.31 -15.80 -4.93
CA GLU A 243 12.66 -15.68 -5.49
C GLU A 243 12.89 -16.81 -6.51
N ASP A 244 14.05 -16.81 -7.19
CA ASP A 244 14.46 -17.88 -8.11
C ASP A 244 14.86 -19.16 -7.36
N GLU A 245 13.96 -19.61 -6.49
CA GLU A 245 14.03 -20.85 -5.75
C GLU A 245 13.46 -22.03 -6.55
N ASN A 246 13.77 -23.23 -6.11
CA ASN A 246 13.17 -24.45 -6.64
C ASN A 246 11.67 -24.55 -6.26
N GLU A 247 10.95 -25.44 -6.96
CA GLU A 247 9.50 -25.62 -6.80
C GLU A 247 9.06 -25.96 -5.38
N ARG A 248 9.85 -26.73 -4.62
CA ARG A 248 9.49 -27.13 -3.25
C ARG A 248 9.56 -25.95 -2.28
N ALA A 249 10.59 -25.12 -2.40
CA ALA A 249 10.72 -23.91 -1.60
C ALA A 249 9.58 -22.92 -1.88
N ARG A 250 9.24 -22.74 -3.17
CA ARG A 250 8.08 -21.95 -3.59
C ARG A 250 6.77 -22.46 -3.01
N ALA A 251 6.54 -23.77 -3.06
CA ALA A 251 5.37 -24.41 -2.48
C ALA A 251 5.27 -24.18 -0.97
N ALA A 252 6.38 -24.32 -0.23
CA ALA A 252 6.43 -24.08 1.21
C ALA A 252 6.07 -22.62 1.56
N ARG A 253 6.66 -21.64 0.85
CA ARG A 253 6.34 -20.22 1.04
C ARG A 253 4.87 -19.90 0.73
N LEU A 254 4.32 -20.48 -0.33
CA LEU A 254 2.90 -20.34 -0.67
C LEU A 254 2.00 -20.92 0.42
N LEU A 255 2.33 -22.11 0.91
CA LEU A 255 1.58 -22.77 1.98
C LEU A 255 1.58 -21.94 3.26
N ASP A 256 2.74 -21.40 3.66
CA ASP A 256 2.87 -20.56 4.85
C ASP A 256 2.07 -19.27 4.71
N ARG A 257 2.12 -18.62 3.54
CA ARG A 257 1.34 -17.42 3.25
C ARG A 257 -0.16 -17.71 3.27
N LEU A 258 -0.61 -18.82 2.68
CA LEU A 258 -2.02 -19.22 2.66
C LEU A 258 -2.51 -19.57 4.07
N LYS A 259 -1.71 -20.26 4.89
CA LYS A 259 -2.06 -20.61 6.28
C LYS A 259 -2.27 -19.40 7.19
N GLN A 260 -1.81 -18.21 6.82
CA GLN A 260 -2.08 -16.97 7.57
C GLN A 260 -3.52 -16.48 7.40
N GLU A 261 -4.20 -16.91 6.34
CA GLU A 261 -5.58 -16.53 6.05
C GLU A 261 -6.58 -17.51 6.68
N LYS A 262 -7.77 -17.01 7.04
CA LYS A 262 -8.80 -17.85 7.68
C LYS A 262 -9.70 -18.50 6.64
N ARG A 263 -10.15 -17.77 5.62
CA ARG A 263 -11.04 -18.26 4.58
C ARG A 263 -10.42 -18.02 3.21
N ILE A 264 -10.12 -19.10 2.49
CA ILE A 264 -9.38 -19.09 1.23
C ILE A 264 -10.20 -19.81 0.16
N LEU A 265 -10.29 -19.19 -1.02
CA LEU A 265 -10.74 -19.86 -2.24
C LEU A 265 -9.58 -19.91 -3.24
N VAL A 266 -9.20 -21.11 -3.66
CA VAL A 266 -8.23 -21.32 -4.74
C VAL A 266 -8.95 -21.84 -5.99
N ILE A 267 -8.77 -21.15 -7.11
CA ILE A 267 -9.38 -21.49 -8.39
C ILE A 267 -8.28 -21.94 -9.35
N LEU A 268 -8.36 -23.17 -9.84
CA LEU A 268 -7.47 -23.73 -10.86
C LEU A 268 -8.25 -23.92 -12.15
N ASP A 269 -7.99 -23.08 -13.14
CA ASP A 269 -8.72 -23.05 -14.41
C ASP A 269 -7.98 -23.84 -15.52
N ASP A 270 -8.78 -24.55 -16.32
CA ASP A 270 -8.40 -25.37 -17.48
C ASP A 270 -7.34 -26.42 -17.12
N LEU A 271 -7.68 -27.31 -16.18
CA LEU A 271 -6.86 -28.48 -15.85
C LEU A 271 -7.11 -29.63 -16.85
N TRP A 272 -6.05 -30.05 -17.53
CA TRP A 272 -6.08 -31.16 -18.50
C TRP A 272 -5.55 -32.47 -17.94
N GLU A 273 -4.83 -32.41 -16.83
CA GLU A 273 -4.30 -33.58 -16.12
C GLU A 273 -4.39 -33.35 -14.61
N GLY A 274 -4.21 -34.40 -13.82
CA GLY A 274 -4.20 -34.31 -12.37
C GLY A 274 -2.91 -33.64 -11.88
N ILE A 275 -3.03 -32.74 -10.91
CA ILE A 275 -1.89 -32.04 -10.30
C ILE A 275 -1.94 -32.17 -8.79
N ASP A 276 -0.79 -32.44 -8.16
CA ASP A 276 -0.70 -32.50 -6.70
C ASP A 276 -0.73 -31.08 -6.11
N LEU A 277 -1.77 -30.81 -5.33
CA LEU A 277 -1.98 -29.53 -4.67
C LEU A 277 -0.86 -29.20 -3.65
N ASN A 278 -0.19 -30.21 -3.09
CA ASN A 278 0.97 -30.02 -2.22
C ASN A 278 2.16 -29.45 -2.98
N ILE A 279 2.38 -29.89 -4.23
CA ILE A 279 3.44 -29.36 -5.09
C ILE A 279 3.15 -27.89 -5.45
N LEU A 280 1.88 -27.49 -5.49
CA LEU A 280 1.48 -26.09 -5.68
C LEU A 280 1.56 -25.26 -4.39
N GLY A 281 1.70 -25.89 -3.22
CA GLY A 281 1.68 -25.21 -1.93
C GLY A 281 0.27 -24.86 -1.44
N ILE A 282 -0.77 -25.54 -1.93
CA ILE A 282 -2.16 -25.29 -1.54
C ILE A 282 -2.51 -26.17 -0.34
N PRO A 283 -3.03 -25.61 0.78
CA PRO A 283 -3.45 -26.40 1.92
C PRO A 283 -4.68 -27.25 1.56
N LEU A 284 -4.56 -28.57 1.72
CA LEU A 284 -5.72 -29.44 1.73
C LEU A 284 -6.36 -29.36 3.12
N GLY A 285 -7.66 -29.05 3.17
CA GLY A 285 -8.41 -29.02 4.41
C GLY A 285 -8.54 -30.42 5.01
N ASP A 286 -7.59 -30.81 5.85
CA ASP A 286 -7.72 -31.57 7.11
C ASP A 286 -6.37 -32.16 7.53
N ASP A 287 -5.63 -31.41 8.36
CA ASP A 287 -4.68 -32.00 9.33
C ASP A 287 -5.24 -31.79 10.75
N GLN A 288 -6.51 -32.14 10.99
CA GLN A 288 -6.94 -32.57 12.33
C GLN A 288 -6.52 -34.02 12.58
N THR A 289 -5.29 -34.38 12.29
CA THR A 289 -4.60 -35.49 12.96
C THR A 289 -3.11 -35.23 12.83
N GLY A 290 -2.46 -34.91 13.94
CA GLY A 290 -1.02 -35.13 14.04
C GLY A 290 -0.74 -36.62 13.88
N THR A 291 -0.60 -37.11 12.64
CA THR A 291 0.07 -38.36 12.24
C THR A 291 -0.18 -38.65 10.75
N LYS A 292 0.65 -38.10 9.87
CA LYS A 292 1.30 -38.89 8.81
C LYS A 292 2.72 -38.40 8.67
N LYS A 293 3.57 -39.00 9.49
CA LYS A 293 5.01 -39.10 9.29
C LYS A 293 5.25 -39.40 7.81
N LEU A 294 5.85 -38.46 7.09
CA LEU A 294 6.32 -38.67 5.72
C LEU A 294 7.11 -39.98 5.69
N MET A 295 6.60 -40.96 4.95
CA MET A 295 7.36 -42.14 4.55
C MET A 295 8.51 -41.63 3.68
N ALA A 296 9.71 -41.58 4.25
CA ALA A 296 10.92 -41.56 3.45
C ALA A 296 11.00 -42.87 2.64
N PRO A 297 11.53 -42.85 1.40
CA PRO A 297 11.79 -44.07 0.64
C PRO A 297 12.68 -45.00 1.47
N LYS A 298 12.30 -46.28 1.58
CA LYS A 298 13.14 -47.30 2.19
C LYS A 298 14.29 -47.63 1.23
N ASP A 299 15.39 -46.89 1.38
CA ASP A 299 16.67 -47.37 0.90
C ASP A 299 17.17 -48.44 1.88
N ASN A 300 17.09 -49.69 1.45
CA ASN A 300 17.71 -50.82 2.13
C ASN A 300 19.24 -50.67 2.08
N ILE A 301 19.83 -50.09 3.13
CA ILE A 301 21.23 -50.32 3.47
C ILE A 301 21.26 -50.66 4.96
N GLY A 302 21.52 -51.94 5.26
CA GLY A 302 21.82 -52.38 6.60
C GLY A 302 23.18 -51.83 7.04
N ASP A 303 23.25 -51.30 8.25
CA ASP A 303 24.03 -51.92 9.32
C ASP A 303 23.87 -51.16 10.65
N LYS A 304 23.75 -51.98 11.70
CA LYS A 304 24.20 -51.84 13.10
C LYS A 304 23.80 -50.63 13.97
N GLN A 305 23.27 -51.03 15.13
CA GLN A 305 22.99 -50.26 16.33
C GLN A 305 24.22 -49.48 16.83
N GLU A 306 24.00 -48.29 17.40
CA GLU A 306 24.43 -47.92 18.76
C GLU A 306 23.53 -46.78 19.30
N GLY A 307 23.24 -46.83 20.60
CA GLY A 307 22.19 -46.06 21.25
C GLY A 307 22.55 -44.62 21.60
N TRP A 308 21.53 -43.76 21.61
CA TRP A 308 21.58 -42.48 22.32
C TRP A 308 20.30 -42.30 23.15
N LYS A 309 20.48 -42.09 24.46
CA LYS A 309 19.42 -41.96 25.45
C LYS A 309 18.61 -40.67 25.25
N VAL A 310 17.31 -40.83 25.38
CA VAL A 310 16.29 -39.78 25.49
C VAL A 310 16.59 -38.85 26.66
N SER A 311 16.67 -37.54 26.39
CA SER A 311 16.40 -36.50 27.39
C SER A 311 15.11 -35.78 26.99
N LYS A 312 14.02 -36.11 27.69
CA LYS A 312 12.76 -35.37 27.63
C LYS A 312 12.97 -34.02 28.30
N LYS A 313 12.79 -32.93 27.55
CA LYS A 313 12.54 -31.61 28.11
C LYS A 313 11.29 -31.05 27.43
N SER A 314 10.14 -31.41 27.98
CA SER A 314 8.86 -30.80 27.68
C SER A 314 8.91 -29.34 28.14
N ARG A 315 8.94 -28.42 27.17
CA ARG A 315 8.37 -27.09 27.35
C ARG A 315 7.09 -27.09 26.53
N GLU A 316 5.98 -27.25 27.24
CA GLU A 316 4.67 -26.82 26.76
C GLU A 316 4.73 -25.30 26.67
N GLU A 317 4.91 -24.77 25.46
CA GLU A 317 4.47 -23.41 25.15
C GLU A 317 3.00 -23.52 24.77
N GLU A 318 2.13 -23.02 25.66
CA GLU A 318 0.70 -22.89 25.43
C GLU A 318 0.46 -22.02 24.19
N LEU A 319 -0.14 -22.62 23.15
CA LEU A 319 -0.63 -21.90 21.97
C LEU A 319 -1.88 -21.08 22.36
N PRO A 320 -1.98 -19.80 21.96
CA PRO A 320 -3.12 -18.99 22.35
C PRO A 320 -4.38 -19.42 21.59
N ILE A 321 -5.44 -19.53 22.38
CA ILE A 321 -6.83 -19.78 22.04
C ILE A 321 -7.32 -18.86 20.91
N GLY A 322 -7.86 -19.45 19.85
CA GLY A 322 -8.57 -18.73 18.80
C GLY A 322 -8.80 -19.53 17.50
N ASP A 323 -9.21 -20.81 17.59
CA ASP A 323 -9.49 -21.64 16.42
C ASP A 323 -10.81 -21.22 15.74
N ALA A 324 -10.77 -20.09 15.02
CA ALA A 324 -11.68 -19.89 13.90
C ALA A 324 -11.36 -20.99 12.87
N HIS A 325 -12.33 -21.86 12.56
CA HIS A 325 -12.18 -22.91 11.56
C HIS A 325 -11.57 -22.32 10.28
N LYS A 326 -10.32 -22.71 9.96
CA LYS A 326 -9.69 -22.32 8.71
C LYS A 326 -10.38 -23.08 7.58
N VAL A 327 -10.96 -22.34 6.64
CA VAL A 327 -11.69 -22.90 5.50
C VAL A 327 -10.86 -22.67 4.25
N CYS A 328 -10.43 -23.75 3.60
CA CYS A 328 -9.86 -23.70 2.26
C CYS A 328 -10.78 -24.44 1.29
N LYS A 329 -11.29 -23.72 0.29
CA LYS A 329 -12.09 -24.26 -0.80
C LYS A 329 -11.28 -24.23 -2.09
N ILE A 330 -11.44 -25.26 -2.91
CA ILE A 330 -10.75 -25.42 -4.18
C ILE A 330 -11.80 -25.60 -5.27
N LEU A 331 -11.79 -24.71 -6.27
CA LEU A 331 -12.64 -24.77 -7.44
C LEU A 331 -11.78 -25.09 -8.66
N ILE A 332 -12.11 -26.17 -9.36
CA ILE A 332 -11.32 -26.66 -10.49
C ILE A 332 -12.19 -26.70 -11.73
N THR A 333 -11.67 -26.22 -12.86
CA THR A 333 -12.31 -26.47 -14.16
C THR A 333 -11.53 -27.50 -14.97
N SER A 334 -12.24 -28.38 -15.66
CA SER A 334 -11.66 -29.33 -16.61
C SER A 334 -12.60 -29.56 -17.78
N ARG A 335 -12.10 -30.20 -18.84
CA ARG A 335 -12.94 -30.68 -19.95
C ARG A 335 -13.51 -32.07 -19.67
N ASP A 336 -12.84 -32.82 -18.81
CA ASP A 336 -13.17 -34.21 -18.51
C ASP A 336 -13.49 -34.34 -17.02
N GLU A 337 -14.65 -34.91 -16.72
CA GLU A 337 -15.09 -35.19 -15.36
C GLU A 337 -14.21 -36.23 -14.66
N GLY A 338 -13.61 -37.16 -15.42
CA GLY A 338 -12.70 -38.17 -14.91
C GLY A 338 -11.46 -37.57 -14.24
N ILE A 339 -10.96 -36.43 -14.75
CA ILE A 339 -9.85 -35.70 -14.13
C ILE A 339 -10.28 -35.15 -12.77
N LEU A 340 -11.47 -34.56 -12.69
CA LEU A 340 -11.98 -33.92 -11.47
C LEU A 340 -12.23 -34.93 -10.36
N SER A 341 -12.93 -36.02 -10.69
CA SER A 341 -13.31 -37.06 -9.73
C SER A 341 -12.11 -37.93 -9.34
N ALA A 342 -11.45 -38.55 -10.32
CA ALA A 342 -10.44 -39.58 -10.07
C ALA A 342 -9.06 -39.02 -9.70
N LYS A 343 -8.68 -37.85 -10.24
CA LYS A 343 -7.33 -37.30 -10.03
C LYS A 343 -7.29 -36.14 -9.03
N MET A 344 -8.36 -35.34 -8.92
CA MET A 344 -8.41 -34.19 -8.03
C MET A 344 -9.28 -34.40 -6.78
N GLY A 345 -9.99 -35.53 -6.68
CA GLY A 345 -10.83 -35.84 -5.50
C GLY A 345 -12.03 -34.91 -5.32
N SER A 346 -12.52 -34.30 -6.41
CA SER A 346 -13.71 -33.45 -6.37
C SER A 346 -14.94 -34.24 -5.95
N LYS A 347 -15.65 -33.75 -4.91
CA LYS A 347 -16.87 -34.39 -4.39
C LYS A 347 -18.14 -33.90 -5.08
N LYS A 348 -18.10 -32.72 -5.71
CA LYS A 348 -19.23 -32.11 -6.40
C LYS A 348 -18.77 -31.64 -7.77
N ASN A 349 -19.23 -32.31 -8.82
CA ASN A 349 -18.93 -31.95 -10.21
C ASN A 349 -20.16 -31.32 -10.86
N ILE A 350 -19.98 -30.17 -11.49
CA ILE A 350 -21.04 -29.37 -12.11
C ILE A 350 -20.77 -29.28 -13.61
N LEU A 351 -21.69 -29.82 -14.41
CA LEU A 351 -21.66 -29.75 -15.87
C LEU A 351 -22.12 -28.38 -16.39
N VAL A 352 -21.37 -27.78 -17.32
CA VAL A 352 -21.67 -26.52 -18.00
C VAL A 352 -21.74 -26.73 -19.51
N GLY A 353 -22.84 -26.26 -20.11
CA GLY A 353 -23.15 -26.45 -21.53
C GLY A 353 -23.89 -27.77 -21.74
N THR A 354 -25.17 -27.66 -22.04
CA THR A 354 -26.06 -28.74 -22.48
C THR A 354 -26.74 -28.30 -23.77
#